data_AF-A0A1G5MEV3-F1
#
_entry.id   AF-A0A1G5MEV3-F1
#
_cell.length_a   1.000
_cell.length_b   1.000
_cell.length_c   1.000
_cell.angle_alpha   90.00
_cell.angle_beta   90.00
_cell.angle_gamma   90.00
#
_symmetry.space_group_name_H-M   'P 1'
#
loop_
_entity.id
_entity.type
_entity.pdbx_description
1 polymer ?
#
loop_
_entity_poly.entity_id
_entity_poly.type
_entity_poly.pdbx_seq_one_letter_code
_entity_poly.pdbx_strand_id
1 'polypeptide(L)'
;MPDAIFPKVTPRDFSILENLLEARLGSDELLVAALRRKLREAQLVFAEDLPADVATIDSRILLRVDERLPEERTLVTAAHYIPGVGHQSIATPAA
;
A
#
# COMPACT_ATOMS: atom_id res chain seq x y z
N MET A 1 -24.96 6.51 -2.47
CA MET A 1 -23.75 5.67 -2.66
C MET A 1 -22.81 6.03 -1.54
N PRO A 2 -22.16 5.10 -0.82
CA PRO A 2 -21.12 5.52 0.09
C PRO A 2 -20.07 6.25 -0.77
N ASP A 3 -19.66 7.44 -0.33
CA ASP A 3 -18.67 8.24 -1.03
C ASP A 3 -17.51 7.33 -1.43
N ALA A 4 -17.28 7.20 -2.74
CA ALA A 4 -16.13 6.44 -3.21
C ALA A 4 -14.89 7.14 -2.66
N ILE A 5 -14.25 6.52 -1.67
CA ILE A 5 -12.98 7.01 -1.13
C ILE A 5 -11.94 6.77 -2.23
N PHE A 6 -11.76 7.77 -3.08
CA PHE A 6 -10.70 7.80 -4.07
C PHE A 6 -9.35 7.77 -3.33
N PRO A 7 -8.43 6.86 -3.68
CA PRO A 7 -7.13 6.80 -3.02
C PRO A 7 -6.38 8.13 -3.20
N LYS A 8 -6.04 8.80 -2.11
CA LYS A 8 -5.06 9.90 -2.16
C LYS A 8 -3.67 9.31 -2.05
N VAL A 9 -2.80 9.63 -2.99
CA VAL A 9 -1.43 9.10 -3.02
C VAL A 9 -0.47 10.20 -3.45
N THR A 10 0.75 10.14 -2.94
CA THR A 10 1.81 11.03 -3.38
C THR A 10 2.29 10.63 -4.78
N PRO A 11 2.85 11.55 -5.59
CA PRO A 11 3.46 11.20 -6.87
C PRO A 11 4.54 10.12 -6.74
N ARG A 12 5.34 10.17 -5.66
CA ARG A 12 6.37 9.15 -5.36
C ARG A 12 5.74 7.77 -5.22
N ASP A 13 4.73 7.65 -4.36
CA ASP A 13 4.14 6.35 -4.05
C ASP A 13 3.34 5.82 -5.24
N PHE A 14 2.70 6.71 -6.02
CA PHE A 14 2.05 6.35 -7.28
C PHE A 14 3.04 5.70 -8.25
N SER A 15 4.19 6.32 -8.52
CA SER A 15 5.21 5.75 -9.41
C SER A 15 5.77 4.41 -8.90
N ILE A 16 5.90 4.24 -7.58
CA ILE A 16 6.31 2.94 -7.01
C ILE A 16 5.25 1.86 -7.29
N LEU A 17 3.97 2.20 -7.13
CA LEU A 17 2.87 1.27 -7.37
C LEU A 17 2.69 0.94 -8.86
N GLU A 18 2.95 1.90 -9.77
CA GLU A 18 3.01 1.65 -11.21
C GLU A 18 4.12 0.66 -11.56
N ASN A 19 5.33 0.87 -11.05
CA ASN A 19 6.45 -0.06 -11.24
C ASN A 19 6.12 -1.45 -10.70
N LEU A 20 5.42 -1.54 -9.55
CA LEU A 20 4.97 -2.80 -8.98
C LEU A 20 3.95 -3.51 -9.88
N LEU A 21 3.03 -2.76 -10.49
CA LEU A 21 2.05 -3.27 -11.44
C LEU A 21 2.72 -3.79 -12.73
N GLU A 22 3.70 -3.06 -13.25
CA GLU A 22 4.47 -3.43 -14.45
C GLU A 22 5.35 -4.66 -14.23
N ALA A 23 5.98 -4.75 -13.05
CA ALA A 23 6.84 -5.87 -12.66
C ALA A 23 6.09 -7.20 -12.48
N ARG A 24 4.74 -7.20 -12.53
CA ARG A 24 3.86 -8.38 -12.32
C ARG A 24 4.24 -9.18 -11.07
N LEU A 25 4.49 -8.50 -9.95
CA LEU A 25 4.87 -9.18 -8.70
C LEU A 25 3.80 -10.20 -8.31
N GLY A 26 4.15 -11.49 -8.42
CA GLY A 26 3.48 -12.60 -7.77
C GLY A 26 2.13 -13.01 -8.32
N SER A 27 1.95 -13.17 -9.64
CA SER A 27 0.89 -13.97 -10.32
C SER A 27 -0.58 -13.84 -9.86
N ASP A 28 -0.90 -12.93 -8.95
CA ASP A 28 -2.21 -12.78 -8.34
C ASP A 28 -2.99 -11.76 -9.18
N GLU A 29 -3.78 -12.30 -10.11
CA GLU A 29 -4.58 -11.51 -11.03
C GLU A 29 -5.60 -10.61 -10.30
N LEU A 30 -6.05 -11.00 -9.10
CA LEU A 30 -6.98 -10.21 -8.30
C LEU A 30 -6.28 -9.00 -7.69
N LEU A 31 -5.08 -9.18 -7.13
CA LEU A 31 -4.28 -8.08 -6.62
C LEU A 31 -3.93 -7.08 -7.73
N VAL A 32 -3.50 -7.58 -8.88
CA VAL A 32 -3.17 -6.77 -10.07
C VAL A 32 -4.40 -5.98 -10.55
N ALA A 33 -5.57 -6.63 -10.65
CA ALA A 33 -6.79 -5.97 -11.07
C ALA A 33 -7.25 -4.89 -10.07
N ALA A 34 -7.16 -5.19 -8.77
CA ALA A 34 -7.51 -4.26 -7.71
C ALA A 34 -6.58 -3.04 -7.68
N LEU A 35 -5.27 -3.26 -7.77
CA LEU A 35 -4.28 -2.18 -7.81
C LEU A 35 -4.47 -1.30 -9.04
N ARG A 36 -4.66 -1.91 -10.23
CA ARG A 36 -4.93 -1.15 -11.46
C ARG A 36 -6.19 -0.29 -11.34
N ARG A 37 -7.26 -0.81 -10.75
CA ARG A 37 -8.48 -0.01 -10.51
C ARG A 37 -8.19 1.16 -9.58
N LYS A 38 -7.53 0.90 -8.43
CA LYS A 38 -7.20 1.93 -7.45
C LYS A 38 -6.32 3.04 -8.04
N LEU A 39 -5.31 2.69 -8.86
CA LEU A 39 -4.46 3.67 -9.52
C LEU A 39 -5.21 4.53 -10.55
N ARG A 40 -6.13 3.94 -11.33
CA ARG A 40 -6.96 4.71 -12.27
C ARG A 40 -7.87 5.74 -11.58
N GLU A 41 -8.25 5.45 -10.34
CA GLU A 41 -9.16 6.25 -9.53
C GLU A 41 -8.40 7.16 -8.54
N ALA A 42 -7.06 7.08 -8.49
CA ALA A 42 -6.27 7.76 -7.49
C ALA A 42 -6.19 9.28 -7.75
N GLN A 43 -6.26 10.05 -6.68
CA GLN A 43 -5.96 11.47 -6.68
C GLN A 43 -4.51 11.68 -6.24
N LEU A 44 -3.69 12.26 -7.13
CA LEU A 44 -2.34 12.70 -6.76
C LEU A 44 -2.43 13.94 -5.88
N VAL A 45 -1.76 13.90 -4.73
CA VAL A 45 -1.66 15.02 -3.78
C VAL A 45 -0.22 15.19 -3.33
N PHE A 46 0.17 16.41 -2.94
CA PHE A 46 1.47 16.62 -2.31
C PHE A 46 1.48 16.00 -0.90
N ALA A 47 2.67 15.68 -0.39
CA ALA A 47 2.80 14.97 0.88
C ALA A 47 2.25 15.80 2.06
N GLU A 48 2.42 17.12 2.00
CA GLU A 48 1.87 18.08 2.97
C GLU A 48 0.34 18.15 2.98
N ASP A 49 -0.32 17.79 1.88
CA ASP A 49 -1.77 17.79 1.74
C ASP A 49 -2.41 16.43 2.08
N LEU A 50 -1.58 15.42 2.35
CA LEU A 50 -2.03 14.09 2.71
C LEU A 50 -2.45 14.08 4.19
N PRO A 51 -3.67 13.62 4.53
CA PRO A 51 -4.06 13.46 5.93
C PRO A 51 -3.11 12.51 6.68
N ALA A 52 -2.78 12.85 7.94
CA ALA A 52 -1.81 12.11 8.75
C ALA A 52 -2.25 10.67 9.11
N ASP A 53 -3.52 10.35 8.93
CA ASP A 53 -4.11 9.03 9.12
C ASP A 53 -4.11 8.17 7.85
N VAL A 54 -3.62 8.69 6.72
CA VAL A 54 -3.43 7.93 5.48
C VAL A 54 -2.05 7.27 5.50
N ALA A 55 -2.03 5.95 5.45
CA ALA A 55 -0.79 5.19 5.33
C ALA A 55 -0.17 5.32 3.93
N THR A 56 1.10 5.71 3.88
CA THR A 56 1.93 5.75 2.67
C THR A 56 2.94 4.61 2.63
N ILE A 57 3.66 4.47 1.52
CA ILE A 57 4.84 3.60 1.49
C ILE A 57 5.88 4.18 2.45
N ASP A 58 6.56 3.29 3.17
CA ASP A 58 7.51 3.58 4.27
C ASP A 58 6.84 4.09 5.57
N SER A 59 5.51 4.17 5.63
CA SER A 59 4.79 4.42 6.87
C SER A 59 4.92 3.25 7.85
N ARG A 60 5.05 3.60 9.14
CA ARG A 60 4.90 2.67 10.26
C ARG A 60 3.45 2.71 10.75
N ILE A 61 2.80 1.55 10.76
CA ILE A 61 1.39 1.39 11.09
C ILE A 61 1.20 0.41 12.25
N LEU A 62 0.11 0.56 12.99
CA LEU A 62 -0.41 -0.51 13.84
C LEU A 62 -1.40 -1.34 13.01
N LEU A 63 -1.04 -2.59 12.73
CA LEU A 63 -1.84 -3.50 11.94
C LEU A 63 -2.42 -4.61 12.83
N ARG A 64 -3.72 -4.84 12.73
CA ARG A 64 -4.37 -6.01 13.31
C ARG A 64 -4.98 -6.86 12.20
N VAL A 65 -4.61 -8.12 12.16
CA VAL A 65 -5.22 -9.13 11.29
C VAL A 65 -6.13 -10.01 12.14
N ASP A 66 -7.40 -10.07 11.78
CA ASP A 66 -8.45 -10.78 12.52
C ASP A 66 -8.47 -10.44 14.02
N GLU A 67 -8.55 -11.46 14.88
CA GLU A 67 -8.62 -11.33 16.35
C GLU A 67 -7.24 -11.31 17.03
N ARG A 68 -6.15 -11.15 16.27
CA ARG A 68 -4.79 -11.11 16.82
C ARG A 68 -4.52 -9.78 17.56
N LEU A 69 -3.47 -9.76 18.38
CA LEU A 69 -2.96 -8.52 18.94
C LEU A 69 -2.44 -7.61 17.81
N PRO A 70 -2.67 -6.28 17.86
CA PRO A 70 -2.08 -5.35 16.91
C PRO A 70 -0.54 -5.42 16.95
N GLU A 71 0.07 -5.41 15.77
CA GLU A 71 1.52 -5.43 15.58
C GLU A 71 1.95 -4.14 14.87
N GLU A 72 3.06 -3.55 15.31
CA GLU A 72 3.67 -2.44 14.59
C GLU A 72 4.40 -2.99 13.35
N ARG A 73 4.04 -2.49 12.17
CA ARG A 73 4.67 -2.87 10.90
C ARG A 73 5.02 -1.66 10.05
N THR A 74 6.14 -1.70 9.33
CA THR A 74 6.50 -0.71 8.32
C THR A 74 6.09 -1.22 6.94
N LEU A 75 5.30 -0.44 6.20
CA LEU A 75 4.90 -0.75 4.83
C LEU A 75 6.08 -0.54 3.88
N VAL A 76 6.51 -1.59 3.19
CA VAL A 76 7.69 -1.53 2.31
C VAL A 76 7.44 -2.20 0.96
N THR A 77 8.23 -1.84 -0.04
CA THR A 77 8.27 -2.58 -1.30
C THR A 77 8.96 -3.94 -1.11
N ALA A 78 8.74 -4.87 -2.04
CA ALA A 78 9.42 -6.18 -2.02
C ALA A 78 10.95 -6.05 -1.99
N ALA A 79 11.51 -5.03 -2.67
CA ALA A 79 12.95 -4.79 -2.69
C ALA A 79 13.54 -4.37 -1.33
N HIS A 80 12.73 -3.79 -0.44
CA HIS A 80 13.15 -3.34 0.90
C HIS A 80 12.60 -4.25 2.01
N TYR A 81 12.00 -5.38 1.65
CA TYR A 81 11.50 -6.33 2.64
C TYR A 81 12.67 -7.06 3.32
N ILE A 82 12.70 -6.98 4.64
CA ILE A 82 13.66 -7.71 5.48
C ILE A 82 12.83 -8.59 6.44
N PRO A 83 12.99 -9.92 6.41
CA PRO A 83 12.29 -10.80 7.33
C PRO A 83 12.64 -10.50 8.79
N GLY A 84 11.65 -10.56 9.68
CA GLY A 84 11.86 -10.50 11.14
C GLY A 84 12.06 -9.11 11.74
N VAL A 85 12.05 -8.03 10.94
CA VAL A 85 12.21 -6.64 11.44
C VAL A 85 10.90 -5.83 11.41
N GLY A 86 9.75 -6.50 11.37
CA GLY A 86 8.44 -5.84 11.36
C GLY A 86 8.09 -5.19 10.02
N HIS A 87 8.62 -5.68 8.90
CA HIS A 87 8.21 -5.19 7.58
C HIS A 87 6.92 -5.88 7.09
N GLN A 88 6.03 -5.11 6.47
CA GLN A 88 4.90 -5.61 5.68
C GLN A 88 5.14 -5.23 4.22
N SER A 89 5.32 -6.23 3.35
CA SER A 89 5.41 -5.94 1.92
C SER A 89 4.05 -5.49 1.39
N ILE A 90 4.05 -4.44 0.57
CA ILE A 90 2.86 -4.00 -0.19
C ILE A 90 2.52 -4.93 -1.37
N ALA A 91 3.40 -5.90 -1.67
CA ALA A 91 3.23 -6.87 -2.76
C ALA A 91 2.64 -8.21 -2.30
N THR A 92 2.46 -8.41 -0.99
CA THR A 92 1.94 -9.66 -0.43
C THR A 92 0.79 -9.36 0.53
N PRO A 93 -0.21 -10.25 0.64
CA PRO A 93 -1.23 -10.13 1.67
C PRO A 93 -0.61 -10.02 3.08
N ALA A 94 -1.27 -9.28 3.97
CA ALA A 94 -0.94 -9.32 5.39
C ALA A 94 -1.38 -10.67 5.97
N ALA A 95 -0.50 -11.28 6.77
CA ALA A 95 -0.75 -12.47 7.57
C ALA A 95 -0.77 -12.14 9.07
#